data_AF-A0A3D2IC30-F1
#
_entry.id   AF-A0A3D2IC30-F1
#
_cell.length_a   1.000
_cell.length_b   1.000
_cell.length_c   1.000
_cell.angle_alpha   90.00
_cell.angle_beta   90.00
_cell.angle_gamma   90.00
#
_symmetry.space_group_name_H-M   'P 1'
#
loop_
_entity.id
_entity.type
_entity.pdbx_description
1 polymer ?
#
loop_
_entity_poly.entity_id
_entity_poly.type
_entity_poly.pdbx_seq_one_letter_code
_entity_poly.pdbx_strand_id
1 'polypeptide(L)'
;MSKKVLEILEGIAQAAADIGYDGALTADGEPLDFGMKRHTGHPIYDSRVMDGFNIGVSGKTLILSYHSDIKLKEIYSQDFEAETQKMMNKIVSELKKRFKANTNSNLTLTKQGDVKIRVESSSRVRCWATARCLYSIGNMGDVLDVLDPSREELEKNFKDFLDQGAWGSGPVNKNQKSPKS
;
A
#
# COMPACT_ATOMS: atom_id res chain seq x y z
N MET A 1 -5.59 7.06 15.92
CA MET A 1 -6.08 6.72 14.56
C MET A 1 -7.59 6.88 14.56
N SER A 2 -8.18 7.64 13.64
CA SER A 2 -9.64 7.85 13.62
C SER A 2 -10.37 6.59 13.12
N LYS A 3 -11.62 6.38 13.55
CA LYS A 3 -12.43 5.19 13.19
C LYS A 3 -12.52 4.99 11.67
N LYS A 4 -12.63 6.08 10.91
CA LYS A 4 -12.67 6.07 9.44
C LYS A 4 -11.39 5.52 8.80
N VAL A 5 -10.22 5.81 9.38
CA VAL A 5 -8.95 5.31 8.86
C VAL A 5 -8.85 3.80 9.05
N LEU A 6 -9.30 3.28 10.21
CA LEU A 6 -9.33 1.84 10.46
C LEU A 6 -10.26 1.11 9.48
N GLU A 7 -11.46 1.63 9.25
CA GLU A 7 -12.40 1.06 8.27
C GLU A 7 -11.80 0.99 6.85
N ILE A 8 -11.03 2.01 6.45
CA ILE A 8 -10.32 1.98 5.15
C ILE A 8 -9.21 0.92 5.15
N LEU A 9 -8.40 0.82 6.20
CA LEU A 9 -7.32 -0.15 6.29
C LEU A 9 -7.84 -1.59 6.32
N GLU A 10 -8.87 -1.86 7.12
CA GLU A 10 -9.56 -3.14 7.19
C GLU A 10 -10.19 -3.50 5.84
N GLY A 11 -10.85 -2.53 5.19
CA GLY A 11 -11.42 -2.72 3.85
C GLY A 11 -10.39 -3.05 2.79
N ILE A 12 -9.21 -2.40 2.82
CA ILE A 12 -8.09 -2.72 1.92
C ILE A 12 -7.56 -4.12 2.20
N ALA A 13 -7.36 -4.48 3.48
CA ALA A 13 -6.86 -5.79 3.87
C ALA A 13 -7.81 -6.92 3.44
N GLN A 14 -9.12 -6.75 3.65
CA GLN A 14 -10.14 -7.69 3.22
C GLN A 14 -10.17 -7.79 1.69
N ALA A 15 -10.20 -6.65 0.98
CA ALA A 15 -10.20 -6.65 -0.48
C ALA A 15 -8.94 -7.30 -1.06
N ALA A 16 -7.77 -7.09 -0.44
CA ALA A 16 -6.51 -7.73 -0.84
C ALA A 16 -6.52 -9.25 -0.58
N ALA A 17 -7.09 -9.68 0.54
CA ALA A 17 -7.27 -11.09 0.85
C ALA A 17 -8.18 -11.76 -0.19
N ASP A 18 -9.31 -11.14 -0.55
CA ASP A 18 -10.27 -11.69 -1.52
C ASP A 18 -9.67 -11.91 -2.92
N ILE A 19 -8.67 -11.12 -3.32
CA ILE A 19 -8.03 -11.21 -4.64
C ILE A 19 -6.69 -11.96 -4.63
N GLY A 20 -6.05 -12.08 -3.47
CA GLY A 20 -4.64 -12.47 -3.39
C GLY A 20 -4.38 -13.96 -3.57
N TYR A 21 -5.29 -14.82 -3.10
CA TYR A 21 -5.11 -16.26 -3.16
C TYR A 21 -5.46 -16.84 -4.53
N ASP A 22 -4.80 -17.95 -4.85
CA ASP A 22 -5.07 -18.73 -6.07
C ASP A 22 -6.39 -19.49 -5.89
N GLY A 23 -7.28 -19.42 -6.89
CA GLY A 23 -8.65 -19.94 -6.79
C GLY A 23 -9.64 -19.03 -6.08
N ALA A 24 -9.34 -17.73 -5.96
CA ALA A 24 -10.31 -16.74 -5.51
C ALA A 24 -11.62 -16.82 -6.30
N LEU A 25 -12.76 -16.69 -5.63
CA LEU A 25 -14.08 -16.76 -6.26
C LEU A 25 -14.74 -15.37 -6.32
N THR A 26 -15.60 -15.18 -7.32
CA THR A 26 -16.56 -14.08 -7.36
C THR A 26 -17.73 -14.37 -6.41
N ALA A 27 -18.58 -13.37 -6.18
CA ALA A 27 -19.79 -13.55 -5.37
C ALA A 27 -20.72 -14.64 -5.94
N ASP A 28 -20.62 -14.89 -7.25
CA ASP A 28 -21.40 -15.89 -7.97
C ASP A 28 -20.77 -17.30 -7.92
N GLY A 29 -19.63 -17.45 -7.24
CA GLY A 29 -18.92 -18.72 -7.11
C GLY A 29 -18.02 -19.08 -8.29
N GLU A 30 -17.83 -18.17 -9.25
CA GLU A 30 -16.96 -18.37 -10.39
C GLU A 30 -15.50 -18.01 -10.07
N PRO A 31 -14.49 -18.66 -10.69
CA PRO A 31 -13.09 -18.28 -10.53
C PRO A 31 -12.84 -16.82 -10.91
N LEU A 32 -12.22 -16.07 -9.99
CA LEU A 32 -11.77 -14.71 -10.22
C LEU A 32 -10.52 -14.75 -11.10
N ASP A 33 -10.72 -14.63 -12.40
CA ASP A 33 -9.64 -14.44 -13.35
C ASP A 33 -9.62 -13.02 -13.93
N PHE A 34 -8.53 -12.30 -13.68
CA PHE A 34 -8.25 -10.99 -14.27
C PHE A 34 -7.00 -11.00 -15.17
N GLY A 35 -6.54 -12.20 -15.54
CA GLY A 35 -5.47 -12.43 -16.52
C GLY A 35 -4.09 -12.62 -15.90
N MET A 36 -4.01 -13.12 -14.66
CA MET A 36 -2.73 -13.54 -14.09
C MET A 36 -2.22 -14.79 -14.78
N LYS A 37 -0.92 -14.86 -15.03
CA LYS A 37 -0.28 -15.99 -15.73
C LYS A 37 -0.45 -17.30 -14.97
N ARG A 38 -0.60 -17.24 -13.64
CA ARG A 38 -0.86 -18.43 -12.80
C ARG A 38 -2.22 -19.09 -13.06
N HIS A 39 -3.21 -18.37 -13.61
CA HIS A 39 -4.53 -18.93 -13.91
C HIS A 39 -4.60 -19.55 -15.31
N THR A 40 -3.60 -19.30 -16.15
CA THR A 40 -3.57 -19.77 -17.54
C THR A 40 -2.79 -21.07 -17.66
N GLY A 41 -3.37 -22.07 -18.31
CA GLY A 41 -2.73 -23.36 -18.61
C GLY A 41 -3.23 -24.51 -17.75
N HIS A 42 -2.61 -25.68 -17.93
CA HIS A 42 -2.94 -26.90 -17.23
C HIS A 42 -2.00 -27.13 -16.03
N PRO A 43 -2.50 -27.27 -14.79
CA PRO A 43 -1.68 -27.37 -13.57
C PRO A 43 -0.67 -28.52 -13.50
N ILE A 44 -0.77 -29.50 -14.40
CA ILE A 44 -0.02 -30.76 -14.38
C ILE A 44 0.95 -30.81 -15.56
N TYR A 45 0.48 -30.47 -16.76
CA TYR A 45 1.25 -30.60 -17.98
C TYR A 45 2.10 -29.35 -18.30
N ASP A 46 1.69 -28.18 -17.82
CA ASP A 46 2.42 -26.95 -18.07
C ASP A 46 3.51 -26.69 -17.02
N SER A 47 4.53 -25.94 -17.43
CA SER A 47 5.57 -25.50 -16.51
C SER A 47 4.97 -24.59 -15.45
N ARG A 48 5.29 -24.83 -14.17
CA ARG A 48 4.88 -23.93 -13.09
C ARG A 48 5.38 -22.50 -13.35
N VAL A 49 4.45 -21.55 -13.23
CA VAL A 49 4.70 -20.11 -13.36
C VAL A 49 4.46 -19.48 -12.00
N MET A 50 5.47 -18.79 -11.47
CA MET A 50 5.31 -17.98 -10.27
C MET A 50 4.80 -16.61 -10.68
N ASP A 51 3.53 -16.33 -10.37
CA ASP A 51 2.90 -15.05 -10.67
C ASP A 51 2.04 -14.60 -9.49
N GLY A 52 2.39 -13.46 -8.90
CA GLY A 52 1.84 -13.05 -7.61
C GLY A 52 1.99 -11.57 -7.35
N PHE A 53 1.19 -11.04 -6.43
CA PHE A 53 1.34 -9.68 -5.95
C PHE A 53 1.14 -9.61 -4.45
N ASN A 54 1.64 -8.53 -3.86
CA ASN A 54 1.47 -8.20 -2.46
C ASN A 54 1.07 -6.73 -2.34
N ILE A 55 0.21 -6.43 -1.38
CA ILE A 55 -0.25 -5.09 -1.05
C ILE A 55 0.17 -4.81 0.39
N GLY A 56 1.10 -3.87 0.55
CA GLY A 56 1.48 -3.33 1.86
C GLY A 56 0.88 -1.95 2.06
N VAL A 57 0.65 -1.55 3.31
CA VAL A 57 0.28 -0.19 3.66
C VAL A 57 1.27 0.35 4.68
N SER A 58 1.74 1.57 4.46
CA SER A 58 2.66 2.30 5.33
C SER A 58 2.19 3.76 5.41
N GLY A 59 1.66 4.19 6.55
CA GLY A 59 1.07 5.52 6.68
C GLY A 59 -0.10 5.72 5.73
N LYS A 60 -0.03 6.75 4.87
CA LYS A 60 -0.99 7.02 3.78
C LYS A 60 -0.56 6.38 2.47
N THR A 61 0.55 5.64 2.45
CA THR A 61 1.10 5.06 1.24
C THR A 61 0.74 3.58 1.13
N LEU A 62 0.07 3.20 0.04
CA LEU A 62 -0.12 1.83 -0.40
C LEU A 62 1.03 1.41 -1.31
N ILE A 63 1.64 0.27 -1.01
CA ILE A 63 2.78 -0.30 -1.74
C ILE A 63 2.29 -1.54 -2.47
N LEU A 64 2.15 -1.43 -3.79
CA LEU A 64 1.86 -2.59 -4.65
C LEU A 64 3.18 -3.19 -5.13
N SER A 65 3.42 -4.46 -4.81
CA SER A 65 4.54 -5.24 -5.31
C SER A 65 4.03 -6.39 -6.16
N TYR A 66 4.46 -6.49 -7.41
CA TYR A 66 4.10 -7.57 -8.32
C TYR A 66 5.36 -8.38 -8.65
N HIS A 67 5.23 -9.70 -8.71
CA HIS A 67 6.30 -10.64 -8.99
C HIS A 67 5.87 -11.60 -10.10
N SER A 68 6.73 -11.76 -11.11
CA SER A 68 6.50 -12.66 -12.24
C SER A 68 7.78 -13.43 -12.60
N ASP A 69 7.65 -14.75 -12.79
CA ASP A 69 8.67 -15.59 -13.43
C ASP A 69 8.48 -15.55 -14.95
N ILE A 70 9.50 -15.05 -15.64
CA ILE A 70 9.47 -14.81 -17.09
C ILE A 70 10.71 -15.41 -17.75
N LYS A 71 10.59 -15.74 -19.04
CA LYS A 71 11.73 -16.24 -19.81
C LYS A 71 12.64 -15.08 -20.17
N LEU A 72 13.95 -15.33 -20.20
CA LEU A 72 14.96 -14.32 -20.56
C LEU A 72 14.67 -13.69 -21.94
N LYS A 73 14.15 -14.47 -22.89
CA LYS A 73 13.74 -13.97 -24.21
C LYS A 73 12.61 -12.94 -24.17
N GLU A 74 11.73 -13.02 -23.18
CA GLU A 74 10.58 -12.11 -23.03
C GLU A 74 11.03 -10.76 -22.46
N ILE A 75 12.10 -10.72 -21.66
CA ILE A 75 12.68 -9.46 -21.15
C ILE A 75 13.26 -8.63 -22.28
N TYR A 76 13.88 -9.27 -23.27
CA TYR A 76 14.42 -8.59 -24.45
C TYR A 76 13.34 -8.17 -25.46
N SER A 77 12.06 -8.46 -25.18
CA SER A 77 10.96 -7.92 -25.98
C SER A 77 10.69 -6.46 -25.61
N GLN A 78 10.27 -5.65 -26.59
CA GLN A 78 9.99 -4.22 -26.35
C GLN A 78 8.76 -3.98 -25.45
N ASP A 79 7.91 -4.99 -25.25
CA ASP A 79 6.60 -4.82 -24.58
C ASP A 79 6.62 -5.15 -23.07
N PHE A 80 7.71 -5.68 -22.54
CA PHE A 80 7.77 -6.23 -21.17
C PHE A 80 7.36 -5.21 -20.08
N GLU A 81 7.87 -3.97 -20.14
CA GLU A 81 7.53 -2.93 -19.16
C GLU A 81 6.05 -2.53 -19.25
N ALA A 82 5.54 -2.40 -20.47
CA ALA A 82 4.16 -2.04 -20.72
C ALA A 82 3.19 -3.13 -20.24
N GLU A 83 3.52 -4.41 -20.46
CA GLU A 83 2.74 -5.54 -19.94
C GLU A 83 2.73 -5.58 -18.41
N THR A 84 3.88 -5.37 -17.79
CA THR A 84 4.02 -5.32 -16.32
C THR A 84 3.16 -4.20 -15.74
N GLN A 85 3.20 -3.01 -16.34
CA GLN A 85 2.40 -1.87 -15.90
C GLN A 85 0.89 -2.10 -16.12
N LYS A 86 0.50 -2.72 -17.24
CA LYS A 86 -0.89 -3.13 -17.48
C LYS A 86 -1.38 -4.08 -16.39
N MET A 87 -0.57 -5.06 -15.98
CA MET A 87 -0.93 -5.99 -14.91
C MET A 87 -1.10 -5.28 -13.57
N MET A 88 -0.18 -4.39 -13.21
CA MET A 88 -0.31 -3.59 -11.98
C MET A 88 -1.59 -2.74 -11.97
N ASN A 89 -1.96 -2.14 -13.10
CA ASN A 89 -3.19 -1.36 -13.22
C ASN A 89 -4.45 -2.23 -13.07
N LYS A 90 -4.42 -3.48 -13.58
CA LYS A 90 -5.50 -4.45 -13.38
C LYS A 90 -5.65 -4.81 -11.90
N ILE A 91 -4.55 -5.09 -11.21
CA ILE A 91 -4.56 -5.38 -9.76
C ILE A 91 -5.18 -4.22 -8.98
N VAL A 92 -4.78 -2.97 -9.25
CA VAL A 92 -5.36 -1.79 -8.59
C VAL A 92 -6.85 -1.64 -8.89
N SER A 93 -7.27 -1.94 -10.12
CA SER A 93 -8.67 -1.86 -10.52
C SER A 93 -9.53 -2.90 -9.80
N GLU A 94 -9.06 -4.15 -9.71
CA GLU A 94 -9.73 -5.20 -8.96
C GLU A 94 -9.77 -4.91 -7.46
N LEU A 95 -8.68 -4.39 -6.89
CA LEU A 95 -8.65 -3.95 -5.51
C LEU A 95 -9.73 -2.90 -5.21
N LYS A 96 -9.87 -1.88 -6.07
CA LYS A 96 -10.91 -0.84 -5.92
C LYS A 96 -12.32 -1.42 -6.03
N LYS A 97 -12.56 -2.36 -6.94
CA LYS A 97 -13.85 -3.04 -7.09
C LYS A 97 -14.22 -3.82 -5.84
N ARG A 98 -13.30 -4.64 -5.31
CA ARG A 98 -13.52 -5.46 -4.11
C ARG A 98 -13.66 -4.61 -2.86
N PHE A 99 -12.84 -3.56 -2.72
CA PHE A 99 -13.00 -2.60 -1.64
C PHE A 99 -14.41 -1.99 -1.62
N LYS A 100 -14.92 -1.60 -2.80
CA LYS A 100 -16.27 -1.05 -2.93
C LYS A 100 -17.35 -2.08 -2.59
N ALA A 101 -17.18 -3.33 -3.02
CA ALA A 101 -18.11 -4.42 -2.69
C ALA A 101 -18.17 -4.67 -1.17
N ASN A 102 -17.02 -4.64 -0.49
CA ASN A 102 -16.93 -4.96 0.94
C ASN A 102 -17.37 -3.80 1.84
N THR A 103 -17.02 -2.57 1.49
CA THR A 103 -17.23 -1.38 2.36
C THR A 103 -18.35 -0.46 1.92
N ASN A 104 -18.92 -0.67 0.72
CA ASN A 104 -19.84 0.26 0.04
C ASN A 104 -19.28 1.68 -0.18
N SER A 105 -17.96 1.86 -0.01
CA SER A 105 -17.27 3.14 -0.18
C SER A 105 -16.24 3.07 -1.30
N ASN A 106 -15.86 4.22 -1.87
CA ASN A 106 -14.90 4.25 -2.97
C ASN A 106 -13.48 4.46 -2.43
N LEU A 107 -12.54 3.63 -2.90
CA LEU A 107 -11.12 3.79 -2.61
C LEU A 107 -10.43 4.68 -3.66
N THR A 108 -9.88 5.80 -3.22
CA THR A 108 -9.06 6.70 -4.05
C THR A 108 -7.58 6.37 -3.86
N LEU A 109 -6.93 5.99 -4.96
CA LEU A 109 -5.49 5.71 -5.02
C LEU A 109 -4.86 6.57 -6.10
N THR A 110 -3.91 7.42 -5.70
CA THR A 110 -3.16 8.30 -6.60
C THR A 110 -1.74 7.78 -6.75
N LYS A 111 -1.29 7.49 -7.97
CA LYS A 111 0.05 6.96 -8.24
C LYS A 111 1.12 7.97 -7.79
N GLN A 112 2.09 7.51 -7.01
CA GLN A 112 3.25 8.29 -6.59
C GLN A 112 4.48 7.79 -7.35
N GLY A 113 4.90 8.56 -8.34
CA GLY A 113 6.08 8.27 -9.17
C GLY A 113 5.88 7.13 -10.18
N ASP A 114 6.99 6.64 -10.71
CA ASP A 114 7.02 5.60 -11.74
C ASP A 114 7.14 4.19 -11.16
N VAL A 115 6.70 3.22 -11.97
CA VAL A 115 6.80 1.81 -11.61
C VAL A 115 8.28 1.42 -11.67
N LYS A 116 8.83 0.95 -10.56
CA LYS A 116 10.21 0.45 -10.52
C LYS A 116 10.20 -1.05 -10.77
N ILE A 117 10.82 -1.48 -11.86
CA ILE A 117 10.94 -2.89 -12.22
C ILE A 117 12.37 -3.34 -11.98
N ARG A 118 12.54 -4.41 -11.20
CA ARG A 118 13.82 -5.06 -10.95
C ARG A 118 13.80 -6.45 -11.57
N VAL A 119 14.79 -6.72 -12.42
CA VAL A 119 14.94 -8.01 -13.09
C VAL A 119 16.18 -8.72 -12.56
N GLU A 120 16.01 -9.95 -12.08
CA GLU A 120 17.07 -10.79 -11.53
C GLU A 120 17.11 -12.12 -12.28
N SER A 121 18.31 -12.61 -12.63
CA SER A 121 18.43 -13.94 -13.24
C SER A 121 18.20 -15.01 -12.19
N SER A 122 17.24 -15.91 -12.45
CA SER A 122 17.04 -17.12 -11.64
C SER A 122 17.79 -18.31 -12.24
N SER A 123 17.90 -18.35 -13.58
CA SER A 123 18.67 -19.35 -14.33
C SER A 123 19.12 -18.77 -15.68
N ARG A 124 19.81 -19.59 -16.50
CA ARG A 124 20.19 -19.21 -17.87
C ARG A 124 18.99 -18.98 -18.80
N VAL A 125 17.79 -19.41 -18.40
CA VAL A 125 16.57 -19.36 -19.23
C VAL A 125 15.47 -18.50 -18.60
N ARG A 126 15.44 -18.37 -17.27
CA ARG A 126 14.39 -17.67 -16.52
C ARG A 126 14.92 -16.52 -15.67
N CYS A 127 14.07 -15.54 -15.48
CA CYS A 127 14.34 -14.36 -14.68
C CYS A 127 13.12 -14.02 -13.82
N TRP A 128 13.40 -13.43 -12.67
CA TRP A 128 12.40 -12.87 -11.78
C TRP A 128 12.26 -11.39 -12.05
N ALA A 129 11.05 -10.98 -12.45
CA ALA A 129 10.66 -9.59 -12.56
C ALA A 129 9.87 -9.19 -11.31
N THR A 130 10.39 -8.25 -10.54
CA THR A 130 9.69 -7.67 -9.38
C THR A 130 9.42 -6.19 -9.65
N ALA A 131 8.15 -5.83 -9.79
CA ALA A 131 7.71 -4.46 -9.99
C ALA A 131 7.13 -3.87 -8.70
N ARG A 132 7.44 -2.62 -8.41
CA ARG A 132 6.90 -1.89 -7.25
C ARG A 132 6.36 -0.53 -7.67
N CYS A 133 5.20 -0.17 -7.12
CA CYS A 133 4.55 1.11 -7.33
C CYS A 133 3.93 1.59 -6.03
N LEU A 134 4.06 2.88 -5.74
CA LEU A 134 3.51 3.54 -4.56
C LEU A 134 2.23 4.28 -4.95
N TYR A 135 1.24 4.25 -4.07
CA TYR A 135 -0.01 4.97 -4.23
C TYR A 135 -0.37 5.72 -2.95
N SER A 136 -0.73 6.99 -3.06
CA SER A 136 -1.32 7.74 -1.96
C SER A 136 -2.77 7.28 -1.78
N ILE A 137 -3.13 6.91 -0.56
CA ILE A 137 -4.51 6.59 -0.15
C ILE A 137 -5.22 7.89 0.21
N GLY A 138 -6.37 8.15 -0.41
CA GLY A 138 -7.18 9.32 -0.06
C GLY A 138 -7.98 9.13 1.23
N ASN A 139 -8.62 10.21 1.69
CA ASN A 139 -9.48 10.23 2.89
C ASN A 139 -8.78 9.82 4.21
N MET A 140 -7.44 9.91 4.27
CA MET A 140 -6.62 9.69 5.47
C MET A 140 -5.99 11.00 5.98
N GLY A 141 -6.82 12.02 6.23
CA GLY A 141 -6.34 13.34 6.68
C GLY A 141 -5.49 13.29 7.95
N ASP A 142 -5.93 12.50 8.93
CA ASP A 142 -5.39 12.46 10.31
C ASP A 142 -4.13 11.59 10.48
N VAL A 143 -3.66 10.93 9.42
CA VAL A 143 -2.47 10.07 9.45
C VAL A 143 -1.26 10.93 9.10
N LEU A 144 -0.06 10.55 9.51
CA LEU A 144 1.19 11.11 8.99
C LEU A 144 1.92 10.00 8.23
N ASP A 145 2.56 10.33 7.11
CA ASP A 145 3.45 9.36 6.48
C ASP A 145 4.74 9.20 7.30
N VAL A 146 5.39 8.03 7.17
CA VAL A 146 6.57 7.68 7.98
C VAL A 146 7.73 8.68 7.80
N LEU A 147 7.81 9.31 6.62
CA LEU A 147 8.85 10.27 6.27
C LEU A 147 8.41 11.73 6.45
N ASP A 148 7.14 11.97 6.80
CA ASP A 148 6.70 13.33 7.10
C ASP A 148 7.38 13.80 8.39
N PRO A 149 7.91 15.03 8.41
CA PRO A 149 8.60 15.54 9.58
C PRO A 149 7.59 15.71 10.74
N SER A 150 7.63 14.81 11.72
CA SER A 150 6.90 14.94 12.99
C SER A 150 7.46 16.04 13.91
N ARG A 151 8.56 16.69 13.49
CA ARG A 151 9.36 17.58 14.34
C ARG A 151 8.70 18.93 14.62
N GLU A 152 7.90 19.49 13.72
CA GLU A 152 7.39 20.85 13.91
C GLU A 152 6.43 20.95 15.11
N GLU A 153 5.53 19.98 15.30
CA GLU A 153 4.65 19.93 16.47
C GLU A 153 5.42 19.56 17.76
N LEU A 154 6.38 18.64 17.68
CA LEU A 154 7.22 18.28 18.81
C LEU A 154 8.09 19.45 19.28
N GLU A 155 8.68 20.22 18.36
CA GLU A 155 9.47 21.41 18.67
C GLU A 155 8.61 22.53 19.23
N LYS A 156 7.37 22.70 18.73
CA LYS A 156 6.44 23.67 19.29
C LYS A 156 6.03 23.30 20.72
N ASN A 157 5.68 22.04 20.96
CA ASN A 157 5.36 21.56 22.31
C ASN A 157 6.58 21.59 23.26
N PHE A 158 7.79 21.33 22.75
CA PHE A 158 9.02 21.46 23.54
C PHE A 158 9.33 22.93 23.86
N LYS A 159 9.14 23.85 22.91
CA LYS A 159 9.25 25.30 23.16
C LYS A 159 8.22 25.76 24.18
N ASP A 160 6.96 25.36 24.03
CA ASP A 160 5.88 25.70 24.97
C ASP A 160 6.18 25.13 26.37
N PHE A 161 6.75 23.93 26.47
CA PHE A 161 7.18 23.33 27.74
C PHE A 161 8.38 24.08 28.36
N LEU A 162 9.39 24.45 27.57
CA LEU A 162 10.53 25.24 28.03
C LEU A 162 10.11 26.66 28.47
N ASP A 163 9.15 27.26 27.78
CA ASP A 163 8.57 28.57 28.13
C ASP A 163 7.68 28.50 29.38
N GLN A 164 7.06 27.35 29.68
CA GLN A 164 6.39 27.09 30.96
C GLN A 164 7.39 26.84 32.10
N GLY A 165 8.60 26.40 31.79
CA GLY A 165 9.73 26.38 32.72
C GLY A 165 10.19 27.82 33.00
N ALA A 166 10.50 28.13 34.26
CA ALA A 166 10.75 29.49 34.77
C ALA A 166 12.04 30.19 34.26
N TRP A 167 12.43 30.03 32.98
CA TRP A 167 13.67 30.52 32.39
C TRP A 167 13.48 31.78 31.51
N GLY A 168 12.23 32.18 31.20
CA GLY A 168 11.96 33.35 30.34
C GLY A 168 10.86 34.30 30.84
N SER A 169 9.81 33.81 31.51
CA SER A 169 8.79 34.67 32.14
C SER A 169 8.12 33.94 33.31
N GLY A 170 7.83 34.68 34.38
CA GLY A 170 7.32 34.10 35.63
C GLY A 170 5.99 33.35 35.47
N PRO A 171 5.65 32.44 36.39
CA PRO A 171 4.53 31.51 36.24
C PRO A 171 3.20 32.23 35.97
N VAL A 172 2.43 31.69 35.02
CA VAL A 172 1.12 32.24 34.58
C VAL A 172 0.09 32.22 35.72
N ASN A 173 0.27 31.37 36.73
CA ASN A 173 -0.67 31.20 37.84
C ASN A 173 -0.47 32.26 38.94
N LYS A 174 -0.72 33.54 38.62
CA LYS A 174 -0.62 34.66 39.57
C LYS A 174 -1.78 34.73 40.60
N ASN A 175 -2.78 33.86 40.49
CA ASN A 175 -4.01 33.88 41.31
C ASN A 175 -4.11 32.76 42.36
N GLN A 176 -3.07 31.96 42.58
CA GLN A 176 -3.09 30.99 43.69
C GLN A 176 -2.89 31.71 45.02
N LYS A 177 -3.96 31.84 45.80
CA LYS A 177 -3.89 32.24 47.21
C LYS A 177 -3.01 31.25 47.96
N SER A 178 -1.95 31.75 48.58
CA SER A 178 -1.10 30.96 49.47
C SER A 178 -1.94 30.34 50.60
N PRO A 179 -1.62 29.11 51.06
CA PRO A 179 -2.29 28.53 52.21
C PRO A 179 -2.07 29.46 53.41
N LYS A 180 -3.15 29.83 54.12
CA LYS A 180 -3.02 30.55 55.39
C LYS A 180 -2.35 29.62 56.40
N SER A 181 -1.31 30.15 57.03
CA SER A 181 -0.49 29.50 58.09
C SER A 181 -1.33 28.93 59.21
#